data_AF-A0A254PX33-F1
#
_entry.id   AF-A0A254PX33-F1
#
_cell.length_a   1.000
_cell.length_b   1.000
_cell.length_c   1.000
_cell.angle_alpha   90.00
_cell.angle_beta   90.00
_cell.angle_gamma   90.00
#
_symmetry.space_group_name_H-M   'P 1'
#
loop_
_entity.id
_entity.type
_entity.pdbx_description
1 polymer ?
#
loop_
_entity_poly.entity_id
_entity_poly.type
_entity_poly.pdbx_seq_one_letter_code
_entity_poly.pdbx_strand_id
1 'polypeptide(L)'
;MSSSSMRILNHDLYKSACEEELSLIKADLSSIAAIHIIKIAGYTKSIMKKVQSVAIIGAGIAGISCAKALKASGKLVTLFDKSTGPGGRTSHRLFEHWGADHGAQYFTAKGDLFKKEVNTWIKAGVIEPWLGKIVSINKKQTTEVDNLAQRYVGVPTMNSLAKYLASDIPVMLSHTISKIAKTEEGWILFSKEKGQHPKSFDLIVIAIPPKQAESLLGGQFKGLSEICANARMLPCWTLISFFV
;
A
#
# COMPACT_ATOMS: atom_id res chain seq x y z
N MET A 1 42.02 19.25 3.00
CA MET A 1 41.21 20.12 3.87
C MET A 1 40.10 20.75 3.05
N SER A 2 38.86 20.34 3.28
CA SER A 2 37.63 21.09 2.98
C SER A 2 36.46 20.24 3.47
N SER A 3 36.05 20.49 4.71
CA SER A 3 34.86 19.93 5.33
C SER A 3 33.66 20.81 4.98
N SER A 4 32.67 20.28 4.27
CA SER A 4 31.39 20.96 4.07
C SER A 4 30.35 20.33 4.98
N SER A 5 30.22 20.93 6.16
CA SER A 5 29.20 20.62 7.17
C SER A 5 27.82 20.95 6.62
N MET A 6 26.96 19.94 6.55
CA MET A 6 25.55 20.06 6.18
C MET A 6 24.81 20.81 7.29
N ARG A 7 24.39 22.05 7.00
CA ARG A 7 23.57 22.87 7.90
C ARG A 7 22.18 22.24 8.06
N ILE A 8 21.81 22.03 9.32
CA ILE A 8 20.48 21.65 9.78
C ILE A 8 19.50 22.75 9.35
N LEU A 9 18.62 22.45 8.38
CA LEU A 9 17.53 23.35 8.01
C LEU A 9 16.34 23.10 8.95
N ASN A 10 16.28 23.98 9.95
CA ASN A 10 15.13 24.59 10.60
C ASN A 10 13.92 23.71 10.98
N HIS A 11 13.86 23.51 12.30
CA HIS A 11 12.81 22.94 13.14
C HIS A 11 11.54 23.82 13.26
N ASP A 12 11.46 24.96 12.54
CA ASP A 12 10.45 26.00 12.79
C ASP A 12 9.24 26.00 11.82
N LEU A 13 9.18 25.11 10.83
CA LEU A 13 8.01 24.96 9.94
C LEU A 13 6.87 24.13 10.55
N TYR A 14 7.01 23.63 11.78
CA TYR A 14 6.04 22.77 12.46
C TYR A 14 5.11 23.50 13.43
N LYS A 15 5.20 24.83 13.58
CA LYS A 15 4.47 25.58 14.62
C LYS A 15 3.12 26.18 14.20
N SER A 16 2.60 25.94 13.00
CA SER A 16 1.30 26.50 12.58
C SER A 16 0.24 25.49 12.13
N ALA A 17 0.43 24.19 12.36
CA ALA A 17 -0.66 23.22 12.24
C ALA A 17 -1.28 23.01 13.62
N CYS A 18 -2.60 23.12 13.70
CA CYS A 18 -3.39 22.94 14.92
C CYS A 18 -2.97 21.64 15.63
N GLU A 19 -2.73 21.68 16.95
CA GLU A 19 -2.14 20.57 17.73
C GLU A 19 -2.95 19.25 17.65
N GLU A 20 -4.19 19.26 17.15
CA GLU A 20 -4.98 18.06 16.87
C GLU A 20 -4.53 17.27 15.61
N GLU A 21 -3.99 17.93 14.58
CA GLU A 21 -3.60 17.26 13.31
C GLU A 21 -2.19 16.62 13.36
N LEU A 22 -1.30 17.11 14.23
CA LEU A 22 0.11 16.69 14.29
C LEU A 22 0.36 15.38 15.08
N SER A 23 -0.64 14.88 15.83
CA SER A 23 -0.53 13.58 16.50
C SER A 23 -0.58 12.38 15.53
N LEU A 24 -0.90 12.62 14.25
CA LEU A 24 -1.17 11.60 13.23
C LEU A 24 0.02 11.23 12.33
N ILE A 25 1.16 11.93 12.41
CA ILE A 25 2.23 11.83 11.40
C ILE A 25 3.60 11.58 12.02
N LYS A 26 3.80 10.45 12.72
CA LYS A 26 5.15 9.92 12.98
C LYS A 26 5.13 8.40 13.09
N ALA A 27 5.40 7.67 12.00
CA ALA A 27 5.94 6.32 12.10
C ALA A 27 6.62 5.82 10.82
N ASP A 28 7.74 5.16 11.07
CA ASP A 28 8.72 4.54 10.18
C ASP A 28 8.16 3.35 9.35
N LEU A 29 8.73 3.15 8.16
CA LEU A 29 8.21 2.46 6.98
C LEU A 29 8.27 0.91 7.00
N SER A 30 8.39 0.28 8.17
CA SER A 30 8.64 -1.18 8.26
C SER A 30 7.52 -2.01 8.91
N SER A 31 6.38 -1.41 9.32
CA SER A 31 5.31 -2.14 10.03
C SER A 31 3.87 -1.69 9.67
N ILE A 32 3.68 -1.09 8.50
CA ILE A 32 2.57 -0.15 8.25
C ILE A 32 1.15 -0.75 8.24
N ALA A 33 0.93 -2.03 7.94
CA ALA A 33 -0.45 -2.47 7.70
C ALA A 33 -1.22 -2.94 8.95
N ALA A 34 -0.54 -3.36 10.04
CA ALA A 34 -1.21 -3.92 11.22
C ALA A 34 -1.18 -2.99 12.45
N ILE A 35 -0.21 -2.10 12.56
CA ILE A 35 0.04 -1.36 13.82
C ILE A 35 -0.61 0.03 13.85
N HIS A 36 -0.90 0.66 12.71
CA HIS A 36 -1.52 2.00 12.71
C HIS A 36 -2.98 2.02 13.17
N ILE A 37 -3.67 0.88 13.20
CA ILE A 37 -5.00 0.79 13.82
C ILE A 37 -4.90 0.70 15.35
N ILE A 38 -3.77 0.22 15.89
CA ILE A 38 -3.68 -0.19 17.30
C ILE A 38 -3.10 0.91 18.22
N LYS A 39 -2.38 1.91 17.69
CA LYS A 39 -1.68 2.91 18.53
C LYS A 39 -2.39 4.25 18.75
N ILE A 40 -3.68 4.37 18.42
CA ILE A 40 -4.49 5.58 18.67
C ILE A 40 -5.43 5.34 19.88
N ALA A 41 -4.90 4.82 20.99
CA ALA A 41 -5.65 4.01 21.96
C ALA A 41 -6.69 4.73 22.85
N GLY A 42 -6.87 6.04 22.78
CA GLY A 42 -7.87 6.77 23.59
C GLY A 42 -9.20 6.99 22.87
N TYR A 43 -9.17 7.73 21.76
CA TYR A 43 -10.36 8.14 21.01
C TYR A 43 -10.84 7.10 19.98
N THR A 44 -9.95 6.23 19.46
CA THR A 44 -10.35 5.29 18.40
C THR A 44 -11.16 4.12 18.88
N LYS A 45 -11.02 3.68 20.14
CA LYS A 45 -11.72 2.48 20.60
C LYS A 45 -13.24 2.65 20.60
N SER A 46 -13.73 3.85 20.92
CA SER A 46 -15.16 4.20 20.88
C SER A 46 -15.68 4.34 19.44
N ILE A 47 -14.94 5.06 18.59
CA ILE A 47 -15.28 5.23 17.16
C ILE A 47 -15.29 3.87 16.45
N MET A 48 -14.24 3.07 16.63
CA MET A 48 -14.12 1.73 16.05
C MET A 48 -15.16 0.75 16.59
N LYS A 49 -15.78 1.00 17.74
CA LYS A 49 -16.90 0.20 18.24
C LYS A 49 -18.18 0.45 17.42
N LYS A 50 -18.37 1.69 16.94
CA LYS A 50 -19.53 2.10 16.15
C LYS A 50 -19.37 1.83 14.65
N VAL A 51 -18.15 1.87 14.13
CA VAL A 51 -17.85 1.51 12.73
C VAL A 51 -18.22 0.05 12.49
N GLN A 52 -19.10 -0.21 11.52
CA GLN A 52 -19.44 -1.56 11.06
C GLN A 52 -19.00 -1.79 9.63
N SER A 53 -19.05 -0.75 8.79
CA SER A 53 -18.75 -0.78 7.37
C SER A 53 -17.56 0.11 7.02
N VAL A 54 -16.60 -0.43 6.26
CA VAL A 54 -15.38 0.27 5.85
C VAL A 54 -15.18 0.12 4.35
N ALA A 55 -14.98 1.24 3.66
CA ALA A 55 -14.46 1.21 2.30
C ALA A 55 -12.97 1.53 2.29
N ILE A 56 -12.19 0.74 1.55
CA ILE A 56 -10.76 0.94 1.39
C ILE A 56 -10.46 1.21 -0.08
N ILE A 57 -9.84 2.35 -0.36
CA ILE A 57 -9.49 2.76 -1.73
C ILE A 57 -8.04 2.33 -1.99
N GLY A 58 -7.86 1.37 -2.88
CA GLY A 58 -6.59 0.75 -3.25
C GLY A 58 -6.50 -0.71 -2.82
N ALA A 59 -6.52 -1.64 -3.76
CA ALA A 59 -6.35 -3.09 -3.55
C ALA A 59 -4.89 -3.54 -3.74
N GLY A 60 -3.93 -2.70 -3.34
CA GLY A 60 -2.54 -3.12 -3.17
C GLY A 60 -2.32 -3.88 -1.84
N ILE A 61 -1.12 -4.41 -1.62
CA ILE A 61 -0.77 -5.16 -0.39
C ILE A 61 -1.12 -4.40 0.90
N ALA A 62 -0.94 -3.07 0.93
CA ALA A 62 -1.28 -2.25 2.09
C ALA A 62 -2.80 -2.23 2.37
N GLY A 63 -3.62 -1.96 1.34
CA GLY A 63 -5.08 -1.93 1.48
C GLY A 63 -5.66 -3.31 1.81
N ILE A 64 -5.13 -4.37 1.17
CA ILE A 64 -5.55 -5.75 1.46
C ILE A 64 -5.18 -6.14 2.89
N SER A 65 -3.97 -5.83 3.34
CA SER A 65 -3.57 -6.14 4.72
C SER A 65 -4.38 -5.36 5.75
N CYS A 66 -4.74 -4.11 5.47
CA CYS A 66 -5.67 -3.33 6.30
C CYS A 66 -7.06 -3.98 6.32
N ALA A 67 -7.58 -4.40 5.16
CA ALA A 67 -8.86 -5.09 5.04
C ALA A 67 -8.88 -6.39 5.86
N LYS A 68 -7.82 -7.19 5.80
CA LYS A 68 -7.71 -8.43 6.60
C LYS A 68 -7.77 -8.13 8.10
N ALA A 69 -7.03 -7.13 8.57
CA ALA A 69 -7.04 -6.75 9.98
C ALA A 69 -8.42 -6.25 10.43
N LEU A 70 -9.07 -5.39 9.64
CA LEU A 70 -10.40 -4.89 9.94
C LEU A 70 -11.46 -6.00 9.91
N LYS A 71 -11.41 -6.89 8.92
CA LYS A 71 -12.30 -8.05 8.82
C LYS A 71 -12.12 -8.99 10.01
N ALA A 72 -10.88 -9.27 10.42
CA ALA A 72 -10.59 -10.09 11.61
C ALA A 72 -11.14 -9.46 12.90
N SER A 73 -11.31 -8.13 12.93
CA SER A 73 -11.99 -7.41 14.01
C SER A 73 -13.52 -7.32 13.87
N GLY A 74 -14.11 -8.08 12.94
CA GLY A 74 -15.56 -8.18 12.74
C GLY A 74 -16.18 -7.08 11.86
N LYS A 75 -15.37 -6.32 11.10
CA LYS A 75 -15.88 -5.25 10.22
C LYS A 75 -16.25 -5.76 8.84
N LEU A 76 -17.29 -5.20 8.26
CA LEU A 76 -17.64 -5.37 6.85
C LEU A 76 -16.73 -4.46 6.02
N VAL A 77 -15.91 -5.04 5.15
CA VAL A 77 -14.92 -4.30 4.38
C VAL A 77 -15.15 -4.49 2.88
N THR A 78 -15.10 -3.39 2.12
CA THR A 78 -15.07 -3.42 0.65
C THR A 78 -13.84 -2.68 0.15
N LEU A 79 -13.03 -3.35 -0.68
CA LEU A 79 -11.90 -2.74 -1.39
C LEU A 79 -12.37 -2.18 -2.74
N PHE A 80 -11.83 -1.05 -3.15
CA PHE A 80 -12.04 -0.45 -4.46
C PHE A 80 -10.69 -0.24 -5.15
N ASP A 81 -10.55 -0.68 -6.40
CA ASP A 81 -9.35 -0.42 -7.20
C ASP A 81 -9.71 -0.06 -8.64
N LYS A 82 -8.96 0.88 -9.22
CA LYS A 82 -9.12 1.28 -10.62
C LYS A 82 -8.65 0.21 -11.61
N SER A 83 -7.80 -0.71 -11.15
CA SER A 83 -7.17 -1.74 -11.97
C SER A 83 -8.13 -2.91 -12.19
N THR A 84 -7.83 -3.76 -13.17
CA THR A 84 -8.60 -4.97 -13.47
C THR A 84 -8.23 -6.17 -12.59
N GLY A 85 -7.33 -5.99 -11.61
CA GLY A 85 -6.91 -7.02 -10.67
C GLY A 85 -6.21 -6.42 -9.43
N PRO A 86 -6.16 -7.17 -8.31
CA PRO A 86 -5.49 -6.71 -7.10
C PRO A 86 -3.96 -6.79 -7.21
N GLY A 87 -3.28 -6.09 -6.29
CA GLY A 87 -1.83 -6.14 -6.09
C GLY A 87 -1.13 -4.80 -6.27
N GLY A 88 -1.66 -3.91 -7.10
CA GLY A 88 -1.04 -2.60 -7.35
C GLY A 88 0.39 -2.76 -7.84
N ARG A 89 1.39 -2.36 -7.04
CA ARG A 89 2.83 -2.46 -7.40
C ARG A 89 3.40 -3.87 -7.39
N THR A 90 2.63 -4.89 -7.00
CA THR A 90 3.00 -6.30 -7.18
C THR A 90 2.42 -6.88 -8.48
N SER A 91 2.01 -6.02 -9.43
CA SER A 91 1.34 -6.43 -10.66
C SER A 91 2.24 -7.23 -11.60
N HIS A 92 1.62 -8.26 -12.18
CA HIS A 92 2.16 -9.02 -13.30
C HIS A 92 1.52 -8.56 -14.61
N ARG A 93 2.32 -8.43 -15.68
CA ARG A 93 1.82 -8.13 -17.03
C ARG A 93 1.94 -9.39 -17.87
N LEU A 94 0.80 -9.83 -18.41
CA LEU A 94 0.71 -10.96 -19.33
C LEU A 94 0.77 -10.47 -20.78
N PHE A 95 1.53 -11.16 -21.60
CA PHE A 95 1.56 -11.10 -23.06
C PHE A 95 1.05 -12.43 -23.62
N GLU A 96 0.94 -12.56 -24.94
CA GLU A 96 0.29 -13.72 -25.58
C GLU A 96 0.85 -15.08 -25.12
N HIS A 97 2.18 -15.19 -24.98
CA HIS A 97 2.84 -16.47 -24.63
C HIS A 97 3.83 -16.37 -23.45
N TRP A 98 3.94 -15.21 -22.82
CA TRP A 98 4.87 -14.97 -21.72
C TRP A 98 4.36 -13.84 -20.82
N GLY A 99 4.98 -13.63 -19.67
CA GLY A 99 4.62 -12.55 -18.78
C GLY A 99 5.79 -12.10 -17.93
N ALA A 100 5.67 -10.93 -17.34
CA ALA A 100 6.68 -10.38 -16.45
C ALA A 100 6.07 -9.54 -15.34
N ASP A 101 6.67 -9.65 -14.15
CA ASP A 101 6.44 -8.73 -13.06
C ASP A 101 7.12 -7.41 -13.40
N HIS A 102 6.38 -6.29 -13.38
CA HIS A 102 6.90 -4.99 -13.82
C HIS A 102 6.97 -3.94 -12.71
N GLY A 103 6.49 -4.31 -11.52
CA GLY A 103 6.65 -3.56 -10.29
C GLY A 103 7.69 -4.22 -9.38
N ALA A 104 7.27 -4.68 -8.21
CA ALA A 104 8.12 -5.42 -7.29
C ALA A 104 8.62 -6.72 -7.92
N GLN A 105 9.94 -6.85 -8.05
CA GLN A 105 10.59 -8.05 -8.63
C GLN A 105 10.78 -9.16 -7.60
N TYR A 106 10.93 -8.77 -6.34
CA TYR A 106 11.04 -9.64 -5.17
C TYR A 106 10.80 -8.78 -3.93
N PHE A 107 10.69 -9.44 -2.77
CA PHE A 107 10.77 -8.77 -1.48
C PHE A 107 11.67 -9.54 -0.50
N THR A 108 12.05 -8.88 0.59
CA THR A 108 12.79 -9.51 1.69
C THR A 108 11.94 -9.46 2.95
N ALA A 109 12.11 -10.44 3.84
CA ALA A 109 11.36 -10.51 5.09
C ALA A 109 12.20 -10.03 6.27
N LYS A 110 11.88 -8.86 6.81
CA LYS A 110 12.50 -8.30 8.02
C LYS A 110 11.50 -8.32 9.18
N GLY A 111 11.98 -8.64 10.38
CA GLY A 111 11.14 -8.74 11.58
C GLY A 111 10.34 -10.05 11.67
N ASP A 112 10.12 -10.53 12.89
CA ASP A 112 9.60 -11.88 13.11
C ASP A 112 8.12 -12.03 12.77
N LEU A 113 7.33 -10.96 12.94
CA LEU A 113 5.91 -10.97 12.56
C LEU A 113 5.75 -11.16 11.05
N PHE A 114 6.51 -10.43 10.24
CA PHE A 114 6.44 -10.55 8.79
C PHE A 114 7.01 -11.88 8.29
N LYS A 115 8.08 -12.41 8.92
CA LYS A 115 8.57 -13.76 8.62
C LYS A 115 7.52 -14.85 8.87
N LYS A 116 6.72 -14.74 9.93
CA LYS A 116 5.62 -15.67 10.21
C LYS A 116 4.55 -15.64 9.10
N GLU A 117 4.18 -14.45 8.64
CA GLU A 117 3.28 -14.30 7.49
C GLU A 117 3.86 -14.94 6.23
N VAL A 118 5.13 -14.65 5.91
CA VAL A 118 5.81 -15.24 4.75
C VAL A 118 5.84 -16.77 4.81
N ASN A 119 6.12 -17.36 5.97
CA ASN A 119 6.06 -18.81 6.13
C ASN A 119 4.66 -19.39 5.88
N THR A 120 3.61 -18.67 6.30
CA THR A 120 2.23 -19.06 5.98
C THR A 120 1.96 -19.00 4.47
N TRP A 121 2.49 -17.99 3.78
CA TRP A 121 2.32 -17.84 2.34
C TRP A 121 3.12 -18.87 1.52
N ILE A 122 4.29 -19.28 2.01
CA ILE A 122 5.07 -20.39 1.45
C ILE A 122 4.29 -21.70 1.58
N LYS A 123 3.73 -21.99 2.76
CA LYS A 123 2.89 -23.19 2.97
C LYS A 123 1.66 -23.19 2.08
N ALA A 124 1.10 -22.02 1.78
CA ALA A 124 -0.02 -21.85 0.86
C ALA A 124 0.40 -21.93 -0.63
N GLY A 125 1.70 -22.02 -0.94
CA GLY A 125 2.21 -22.13 -2.31
C GLY A 125 2.09 -20.85 -3.15
N VAL A 126 1.90 -19.68 -2.53
CA VAL A 126 1.71 -18.40 -3.24
C VAL A 126 2.96 -17.52 -3.23
N ILE A 127 3.97 -17.91 -2.45
CA ILE A 127 5.30 -17.29 -2.37
C ILE A 127 6.34 -18.40 -2.29
N GLU A 128 7.51 -18.20 -2.90
CA GLU A 128 8.67 -19.08 -2.75
C GLU A 128 9.98 -18.30 -2.51
N PRO A 129 10.99 -18.91 -1.88
CA PRO A 129 12.35 -18.38 -1.87
C PRO A 129 12.88 -18.25 -3.30
N TRP A 130 13.36 -17.07 -3.66
CA TRP A 130 13.99 -16.86 -4.97
C TRP A 130 15.46 -17.29 -4.92
N LEU A 131 15.81 -18.25 -5.79
CA LEU A 131 17.17 -18.83 -5.89
C LEU A 131 17.99 -18.23 -7.04
N GLY A 132 17.54 -17.11 -7.62
CA GLY A 132 18.26 -16.43 -8.68
C GLY A 132 19.60 -15.87 -8.21
N LYS A 133 20.65 -16.06 -9.02
CA LYS A 133 21.96 -15.44 -8.79
C LYS A 133 21.88 -13.94 -9.00
N ILE A 134 22.52 -13.17 -8.12
CA ILE A 134 22.54 -11.71 -8.23
C ILE A 134 23.96 -11.23 -8.34
N VAL A 135 24.17 -10.37 -9.33
CA VAL A 135 25.44 -9.72 -9.61
C VAL A 135 25.29 -8.21 -9.52
N SER A 136 26.37 -7.54 -9.14
CA SER A 136 26.54 -6.10 -9.28
C SER A 136 27.35 -5.84 -10.54
N ILE A 137 26.84 -4.98 -11.41
CA ILE A 137 27.51 -4.59 -12.66
C ILE A 137 27.90 -3.11 -12.55
N ASN A 138 29.18 -2.83 -12.73
CA ASN A 138 29.69 -1.47 -12.87
C ASN A 138 30.54 -1.34 -14.14
N LYS A 139 31.06 -0.13 -14.44
CA LYS A 139 31.85 0.12 -15.67
C LYS A 139 33.09 -0.76 -15.84
N LYS A 140 33.60 -1.36 -14.76
CA LYS A 140 34.89 -2.08 -14.74
C LYS A 140 34.73 -3.58 -14.54
N GLN A 141 33.70 -4.03 -13.83
CA GLN A 141 33.54 -5.44 -13.48
C GLN A 141 32.09 -5.81 -13.18
N THR A 142 31.83 -7.12 -13.33
CA THR A 142 30.65 -7.79 -12.79
C THR A 142 31.10 -8.64 -11.61
N THR A 143 30.48 -8.46 -10.45
CA THR A 143 30.82 -9.21 -9.23
C THR A 143 29.57 -9.86 -8.67
N GLU A 144 29.65 -11.13 -8.32
CA GLU A 144 28.61 -11.78 -7.51
C GLU A 144 28.48 -11.06 -6.17
N VAL A 145 27.25 -10.91 -5.69
CA VAL A 145 26.99 -10.25 -4.42
C VAL A 145 26.80 -11.31 -3.35
N ASP A 146 27.81 -11.49 -2.50
CA ASP A 146 27.76 -12.40 -1.36
C ASP A 146 26.83 -11.87 -0.23
N ASN A 147 26.37 -12.79 0.62
CA ASN A 147 25.63 -12.50 1.86
C ASN A 147 24.33 -11.68 1.66
N LEU A 148 23.55 -12.03 0.64
CA LEU A 148 22.25 -11.41 0.42
C LEU A 148 21.19 -11.96 1.37
N ALA A 149 20.39 -11.07 1.94
CA ALA A 149 19.17 -11.47 2.64
C ALA A 149 18.28 -12.31 1.73
N GLN A 150 17.65 -13.36 2.27
CA GLN A 150 16.73 -14.22 1.55
C GLN A 150 15.63 -13.38 0.87
N ARG A 151 15.50 -13.57 -0.43
CA ARG A 151 14.47 -12.96 -1.27
C ARG A 151 13.33 -13.92 -1.52
N TYR A 152 12.16 -13.36 -1.74
CA TYR A 152 10.94 -14.08 -2.00
C TYR A 152 10.23 -13.51 -3.21
N VAL A 153 9.59 -14.39 -3.99
CA VAL A 153 8.80 -14.05 -5.17
C VAL A 153 7.42 -14.69 -5.07
N GLY A 154 6.42 -14.07 -5.69
CA GLY A 154 5.10 -14.69 -5.82
C GLY A 154 5.07 -15.76 -6.90
N VAL A 155 4.31 -16.82 -6.66
CA VAL A 155 4.19 -17.98 -7.55
C VAL A 155 2.71 -18.21 -7.88
N PRO A 156 2.32 -18.39 -9.17
CA PRO A 156 3.18 -18.35 -10.36
C PRO A 156 3.66 -16.94 -10.76
N THR A 157 3.14 -15.87 -10.14
CA THR A 157 3.48 -14.48 -10.49
C THR A 157 3.50 -13.61 -9.22
N MET A 158 4.14 -12.44 -9.25
CA MET A 158 4.20 -11.58 -8.04
C MET A 158 2.83 -11.17 -7.50
N ASN A 159 1.79 -11.10 -8.34
CA ASN A 159 0.44 -10.74 -7.88
C ASN A 159 -0.35 -11.90 -7.25
N SER A 160 0.19 -13.13 -7.25
CA SER A 160 -0.44 -14.29 -6.61
C SER A 160 -0.68 -14.07 -5.13
N LEU A 161 0.28 -13.45 -4.42
CA LEU A 161 0.11 -13.12 -3.01
C LEU A 161 -1.09 -12.19 -2.79
N ALA A 162 -1.23 -11.13 -3.61
CA ALA A 162 -2.33 -10.20 -3.47
C ALA A 162 -3.69 -10.87 -3.74
N LYS A 163 -3.77 -11.72 -4.76
CA LYS A 163 -4.98 -12.51 -5.06
C LYS A 163 -5.35 -13.44 -3.91
N TYR A 164 -4.35 -14.15 -3.37
CA TYR A 164 -4.54 -15.04 -2.22
C TYR A 164 -5.05 -14.28 -0.99
N LEU A 165 -4.39 -13.18 -0.63
CA LEU A 165 -4.75 -12.37 0.53
C LEU A 165 -6.11 -11.69 0.40
N ALA A 166 -6.57 -11.41 -0.83
CA ALA A 166 -7.85 -10.78 -1.11
C ALA A 166 -8.99 -11.78 -1.37
N SER A 167 -8.72 -13.09 -1.38
CA SER A 167 -9.67 -14.13 -1.81
C SER A 167 -10.99 -14.14 -1.05
N ASP A 168 -10.98 -13.70 0.21
CA ASP A 168 -12.14 -13.65 1.09
C ASP A 168 -12.64 -12.22 1.35
N ILE A 169 -12.14 -11.22 0.62
CA ILE A 169 -12.52 -9.81 0.78
C ILE A 169 -13.25 -9.34 -0.48
N PRO A 170 -14.43 -8.70 -0.36
CA PRO A 170 -15.06 -8.03 -1.49
C PRO A 170 -14.14 -6.98 -2.13
N VAL A 171 -13.76 -7.19 -3.40
CA VAL A 171 -12.94 -6.25 -4.18
C VAL A 171 -13.70 -5.78 -5.42
N MET A 172 -13.99 -4.49 -5.47
CA MET A 172 -14.58 -3.82 -6.62
C MET A 172 -13.46 -3.31 -7.54
N LEU A 173 -13.16 -4.08 -8.58
CA LEU A 173 -12.16 -3.77 -9.60
C LEU A 173 -12.76 -2.90 -10.71
N SER A 174 -11.92 -2.23 -11.50
CA SER A 174 -12.36 -1.23 -12.49
C SER A 174 -13.28 -0.16 -11.88
N HIS A 175 -12.98 0.24 -10.64
CA HIS A 175 -13.66 1.31 -9.90
C HIS A 175 -12.66 2.39 -9.52
N THR A 176 -12.44 3.34 -10.43
CA THR A 176 -11.65 4.54 -10.17
C THR A 176 -12.47 5.50 -9.32
N ILE A 177 -12.29 5.46 -8.00
CA ILE A 177 -12.94 6.42 -7.10
C ILE A 177 -12.45 7.84 -7.45
N SER A 178 -13.39 8.72 -7.79
CA SER A 178 -13.14 10.09 -8.25
C SER A 178 -13.65 11.14 -7.28
N LYS A 179 -14.59 10.79 -6.38
CA LYS A 179 -15.13 11.68 -5.37
C LYS A 179 -15.57 10.90 -4.13
N ILE A 180 -15.37 11.52 -2.98
CA ILE A 180 -15.87 11.07 -1.68
C ILE A 180 -16.79 12.19 -1.16
N ALA A 181 -17.93 11.85 -0.57
CA ALA A 181 -18.79 12.83 0.09
C ALA A 181 -19.31 12.30 1.42
N LYS A 182 -19.48 13.19 2.40
CA LYS A 182 -20.12 12.87 3.66
C LYS A 182 -21.62 13.16 3.57
N THR A 183 -22.43 12.23 4.05
CA THR A 183 -23.88 12.33 4.23
C THR A 183 -24.24 12.00 5.67
N GLU A 184 -25.51 12.18 6.03
CA GLU A 184 -26.05 11.77 7.34
C GLU A 184 -25.90 10.26 7.57
N GLU A 185 -26.02 9.46 6.51
CA GLU A 185 -25.95 7.99 6.53
C GLU A 185 -24.52 7.44 6.46
N GLY A 186 -23.51 8.31 6.34
CA GLY A 186 -22.10 7.92 6.23
C GLY A 186 -21.40 8.51 5.01
N TRP A 187 -20.29 7.88 4.64
CA TRP A 187 -19.49 8.25 3.48
C TRP A 187 -20.01 7.58 2.22
N ILE A 188 -20.23 8.35 1.17
CA ILE A 188 -20.58 7.85 -0.16
C ILE A 188 -19.40 8.01 -1.11
N LEU A 189 -19.24 7.04 -2.02
CA LEU A 189 -18.18 7.00 -3.00
C LEU A 189 -18.75 7.16 -4.40
N PHE A 190 -18.03 7.87 -5.27
CA PHE A 190 -18.31 7.97 -6.69
C PHE A 190 -17.13 7.42 -7.47
N SER A 191 -17.41 6.55 -8.43
CA SER A 191 -16.43 6.04 -9.39
C SER A 191 -16.61 6.71 -10.75
N LYS A 192 -15.54 6.80 -11.55
CA LYS A 192 -15.63 7.30 -12.92
C LYS A 192 -16.47 6.37 -13.81
N GLU A 193 -16.38 5.07 -13.56
CA GLU A 193 -16.96 4.02 -14.40
C GLU A 193 -18.43 3.76 -14.10
N LYS A 194 -18.86 3.90 -12.84
CA LYS A 194 -20.22 3.53 -12.39
C LYS A 194 -20.99 4.67 -11.72
N GLY A 195 -20.39 5.84 -11.55
CA GLY A 195 -21.01 6.93 -10.79
C GLY A 195 -21.09 6.60 -9.30
N GLN A 196 -22.18 7.00 -8.65
CA GLN A 196 -22.38 6.80 -7.21
C GLN A 196 -22.49 5.32 -6.85
N HIS A 197 -21.74 4.90 -5.83
CA HIS A 197 -21.87 3.58 -5.24
C HIS A 197 -23.16 3.50 -4.40
N PRO A 198 -23.94 2.40 -4.47
CA PRO A 198 -25.26 2.31 -3.83
C PRO A 198 -25.21 2.21 -2.29
N LYS A 199 -24.05 1.90 -1.70
CA LYS A 199 -23.87 1.79 -0.25
C LYS A 199 -23.07 2.95 0.29
N SER A 200 -23.46 3.47 1.46
CA SER A 200 -22.64 4.31 2.32
C SER A 200 -21.71 3.46 3.21
N PHE A 201 -20.69 4.11 3.78
CA PHE A 201 -19.70 3.50 4.66
C PHE A 201 -19.47 4.34 5.92
N ASP A 202 -19.22 3.71 7.06
CA ASP A 202 -18.92 4.44 8.30
C ASP A 202 -17.53 5.07 8.27
N LEU A 203 -16.58 4.39 7.61
CA LEU A 203 -15.18 4.78 7.52
C LEU A 203 -14.63 4.58 6.10
N ILE A 204 -13.79 5.53 5.66
CA ILE A 204 -12.98 5.40 4.44
C ILE A 204 -11.51 5.28 4.83
N VAL A 205 -10.80 4.33 4.24
CA VAL A 205 -9.35 4.20 4.32
C VAL A 205 -8.75 4.47 2.94
N ILE A 206 -7.76 5.36 2.89
CA ILE A 206 -7.04 5.69 1.66
C ILE A 206 -5.73 4.89 1.61
N ALA A 207 -5.62 3.95 0.68
CA ALA A 207 -4.47 3.06 0.49
C ALA A 207 -3.88 3.14 -0.93
N ILE A 208 -3.98 4.33 -1.54
CA ILE A 208 -3.40 4.67 -2.85
C ILE A 208 -2.16 5.57 -2.70
N PRO A 209 -1.30 5.69 -3.75
CA PRO A 209 -0.16 6.59 -3.72
C PRO A 209 -0.53 8.04 -3.35
N PRO A 210 0.32 8.77 -2.60
CA PRO A 210 0.02 10.10 -2.08
C PRO A 210 -0.49 11.10 -3.12
N LYS A 211 0.11 11.17 -4.32
CA LYS A 211 -0.37 12.10 -5.34
C LYS A 211 -1.79 11.78 -5.85
N GLN A 212 -2.14 10.49 -5.89
CA GLN A 212 -3.50 10.04 -6.22
C GLN A 212 -4.48 10.35 -5.08
N ALA A 213 -4.04 10.16 -3.82
CA ALA A 213 -4.81 10.51 -2.64
C ALA A 213 -5.09 12.02 -2.55
N GLU A 214 -4.08 12.87 -2.73
CA GLU A 214 -4.21 14.33 -2.79
C GLU A 214 -5.25 14.77 -3.82
N SER A 215 -5.17 14.21 -5.04
CA SER A 215 -6.11 14.51 -6.12
C SER A 215 -7.56 14.13 -5.78
N LEU A 216 -7.76 13.05 -5.01
CA LEU A 216 -9.08 12.57 -4.60
C LEU A 216 -9.65 13.35 -3.41
N LEU A 217 -8.80 13.69 -2.44
CA LEU A 217 -9.20 14.39 -1.21
C LEU A 217 -9.48 15.88 -1.48
N GLY A 218 -8.74 16.49 -2.40
CA GLY A 218 -8.89 17.91 -2.74
C GLY A 218 -8.75 18.83 -1.52
N GLY A 219 -9.44 19.97 -1.54
CA GLY A 219 -9.43 20.93 -0.43
C GLY A 219 -10.29 20.54 0.78
N GLN A 220 -11.09 19.47 0.68
CA GLN A 220 -12.04 19.08 1.74
C GLN A 220 -11.33 18.56 3.01
N PHE A 221 -10.12 18.01 2.86
CA PHE A 221 -9.36 17.40 3.95
C PHE A 221 -7.96 18.01 4.04
N LYS A 222 -7.88 19.30 4.39
CA LYS A 222 -6.64 20.09 4.30
C LYS A 222 -5.42 19.40 4.93
N GLY A 223 -5.49 18.93 6.19
CA GLY A 223 -4.35 18.24 6.82
C GLY A 223 -3.91 16.96 6.10
N LEU A 224 -4.85 16.11 5.67
CA LEU A 224 -4.53 14.90 4.91
C LEU A 224 -3.95 15.22 3.53
N SER A 225 -4.49 16.23 2.86
CA SER A 225 -3.99 16.69 1.56
C SER A 225 -2.58 17.26 1.66
N GLU A 226 -2.24 17.98 2.73
CA GLU A 226 -0.89 18.49 3.01
C GLU A 226 0.11 17.35 3.28
N ILE A 227 -0.28 16.33 4.07
CA ILE A 227 0.54 15.12 4.26
C ILE A 227 0.83 14.46 2.91
N CYS A 228 -0.20 14.33 2.06
CA CYS A 228 -0.07 13.70 0.76
C CYS A 228 0.83 14.50 -0.19
N ALA A 229 0.70 15.83 -0.19
CA ALA A 229 1.51 16.73 -1.03
C ALA A 229 3.00 16.71 -0.65
N ASN A 230 3.31 16.54 0.65
CA ASN A 230 4.68 16.49 1.15
C ASN A 230 5.34 15.10 1.01
N ALA A 231 4.56 14.05 0.73
CA ALA A 231 5.08 12.70 0.58
C ALA A 231 5.79 12.52 -0.77
N ARG A 232 7.13 12.51 -0.76
CA ARG A 232 7.94 12.32 -1.96
C ARG A 232 7.99 10.85 -2.39
N MET A 233 7.58 10.58 -3.63
CA MET A 233 7.83 9.32 -4.32
C MET A 233 8.79 9.53 -5.48
N LEU A 234 9.79 8.65 -5.62
CA LEU A 234 10.68 8.67 -6.78
C LEU A 234 10.06 7.88 -7.94
N PRO A 235 10.19 8.36 -9.19
CA PRO A 235 9.78 7.59 -10.36
C PRO A 235 10.71 6.39 -10.57
N CYS A 236 10.19 5.35 -11.21
CA CYS A 236 10.95 4.19 -11.64
C CYS A 236 10.46 3.79 -13.04
N TRP A 237 11.41 3.60 -13.96
CA TRP A 237 11.14 3.10 -15.29
C TRP A 237 11.45 1.61 -15.33
N THR A 238 10.54 0.82 -15.90
CA THR A 238 10.72 -0.61 -16.12
C THR A 238 10.76 -0.88 -17.62
N LEU A 239 11.83 -1.52 -18.09
CA LEU A 239 11.92 -2.12 -19.42
C LEU A 239 11.68 -3.62 -19.29
N ILE A 240 10.83 -4.18 -20.16
CA ILE A 240 10.58 -5.61 -20.24
C ILE A 240 10.97 -6.06 -21.65
N SER A 241 11.81 -7.07 -21.74
CA SER A 241 12.30 -7.64 -23.00
C SER A 241 12.23 -9.16 -22.94
N PHE A 242 11.74 -9.77 -24.02
CA PHE A 242 11.69 -11.22 -24.20
C PHE A 242 12.51 -11.59 -25.43
N PHE A 243 13.33 -12.63 -25.30
CA PHE A 243 14.21 -13.13 -26.36
C PHE A 243 13.83 -14.59 -26.63
N VAL A 244 13.78 -14.96 -27.91
CA VAL A 244 13.45 -16.31 -28.40
C VAL A 244 14.73 -17.04 -28.77
#